data_AF-A0A549YM13-F1
#
_entry.id   AF-A0A549YM13-F1
#
_cell.length_a   1.000
_cell.length_b   1.000
_cell.length_c   1.000
_cell.angle_alpha   90.00
_cell.angle_beta   90.00
_cell.angle_gamma   90.00
#
_symmetry.space_group_name_H-M   'P 1'
#
loop_
_entity.id
_entity.type
_entity.pdbx_description
1 polymer ?
#
loop_
_entity_poly.entity_id
_entity_poly.type
_entity_poly.pdbx_seq_one_letter_code
_entity_poly.pdbx_strand_id
1 'polypeptide(L)'
;MKPVQSELKKWMQKNKNFKENYLRVREEVLNDPEIREFLSLNPQLNQAEVDKSLIKLYEYKTQSKQCDKCESLGQCINMLQGYSPILRADNGEIDIVYEKCHNRKTFEKEKEQQNLIQSLYMPKEILRASIDDIDHDSQRGEGIRQLLLFLDQTNFELPAKGIYFHGPFGVGKTYLIGALANALKDYHKSSMLIYMPEFVREMKSSIKDDSINEKINYFKNTDVLMLDDIGAETQSAWFRDEILGSILQYRMMENLPVFFTSNYSLDQLEEQMAITNRGGSETVKAGRIIERIKQVSSEVELRGKNRRD
;
A
#
# COMPACT_ATOMS: atom_id res chain seq x y z
N MET A 1 -34.42 34.39 34.07
CA MET A 1 -34.72 33.73 32.79
C MET A 1 -35.36 32.37 33.08
N LYS A 2 -36.59 32.13 32.62
CA LYS A 2 -37.25 30.82 32.81
C LYS A 2 -36.49 29.78 31.98
N PRO A 3 -36.14 28.60 32.52
CA PRO A 3 -35.33 27.63 31.80
C PRO A 3 -36.09 27.16 30.57
N VAL A 4 -35.44 27.21 29.40
CA VAL A 4 -35.96 26.82 28.08
C VAL A 4 -36.63 25.43 28.10
N GLN A 5 -36.13 24.52 28.96
CA GLN A 5 -36.71 23.21 29.21
C GLN A 5 -38.15 23.24 29.76
N SER A 6 -38.49 24.23 30.59
CA SER A 6 -39.82 24.36 31.21
C SER A 6 -40.89 24.88 30.25
N GLU A 7 -40.51 25.70 29.27
CA GLU A 7 -41.39 26.15 28.20
C GLU A 7 -41.55 25.10 27.11
N LEU A 8 -40.49 24.35 26.79
CA LEU A 8 -40.57 23.16 25.94
C LEU A 8 -41.53 22.12 26.51
N LYS A 9 -41.46 21.82 27.82
CA LYS A 9 -42.38 20.88 28.49
C LYS A 9 -43.85 21.34 28.41
N LYS A 10 -44.10 22.65 28.53
CA LYS A 10 -45.44 23.25 28.43
C LYS A 10 -45.95 23.29 26.99
N TRP A 11 -45.07 23.49 26.02
CA TRP A 11 -45.39 23.45 24.59
C TRP A 11 -45.68 22.02 24.11
N MET A 12 -44.91 21.04 24.60
CA MET A 12 -45.12 19.60 24.37
C MET A 12 -46.47 19.10 24.92
N GLN A 13 -46.97 19.67 26.01
CA GLN A 13 -48.28 19.32 26.57
C GLN A 13 -49.47 19.87 25.76
N LYS A 14 -49.27 20.90 24.93
CA LYS A 14 -50.33 21.54 24.14
C LYS A 14 -50.56 20.91 22.76
N ASN A 15 -49.56 20.24 22.19
CA ASN A 15 -49.66 19.59 20.88
C ASN A 15 -49.87 18.07 21.03
N LYS A 16 -51.13 17.61 20.96
CA LYS A 16 -51.49 16.18 21.07
C LYS A 16 -50.69 15.28 20.11
N ASN A 17 -50.58 15.67 18.84
CA ASN A 17 -49.83 14.93 17.83
C ASN A 17 -48.34 14.78 18.16
N PHE A 18 -47.75 15.77 18.86
CA PHE A 18 -46.34 15.71 19.25
C PHE A 18 -46.13 14.75 20.42
N LYS A 19 -47.01 14.78 21.42
CA LYS A 19 -46.97 13.87 22.56
C LYS A 19 -47.15 12.41 22.13
N GLU A 20 -48.07 12.16 21.20
CA GLU A 20 -48.28 10.84 20.59
C GLU A 20 -47.05 10.38 19.80
N ASN A 21 -46.46 11.25 18.96
CA ASN A 21 -45.22 10.93 18.24
C ASN A 21 -44.04 10.66 19.17
N TYR A 22 -43.88 11.44 20.24
CA TYR A 22 -42.81 11.23 21.23
C TYR A 22 -42.96 9.89 21.95
N LEU A 23 -44.17 9.54 22.39
CA LEU A 23 -44.44 8.24 23.01
C LEU A 23 -44.19 7.09 22.04
N ARG A 24 -44.58 7.24 20.77
CA ARG A 24 -44.35 6.25 19.73
C ARG A 24 -42.86 6.00 19.50
N VAL A 25 -42.07 7.06 19.26
CA VAL A 25 -40.61 6.95 19.06
C VAL A 25 -39.95 6.36 20.31
N ARG A 26 -40.40 6.75 21.50
CA ARG A 26 -39.88 6.19 22.76
C ARG A 26 -40.09 4.69 22.85
N GLU A 27 -41.30 4.20 22.61
CA GLU A 27 -41.54 2.75 22.57
C GLU A 27 -40.71 2.08 21.47
N GLU A 28 -40.64 2.68 20.28
CA GLU A 28 -39.90 2.12 19.15
C GLU A 28 -38.40 1.97 19.41
N VAL A 29 -37.81 2.88 20.20
CA VAL A 29 -36.39 2.85 20.61
C VAL A 29 -36.18 1.85 21.74
N LEU A 30 -37.03 1.87 22.77
CA LEU A 30 -36.91 0.95 23.91
C LEU A 30 -37.32 -0.49 23.57
N ASN A 31 -37.96 -0.70 22.41
CA ASN A 31 -38.28 -2.02 21.89
C ASN A 31 -37.20 -2.60 20.99
N ASP A 32 -36.17 -1.83 20.65
CA ASP A 32 -35.04 -2.30 19.87
C ASP A 32 -34.23 -3.36 20.65
N PRO A 33 -33.93 -4.54 20.06
CA PRO A 33 -33.25 -5.63 20.77
C PRO A 33 -31.88 -5.24 21.34
N GLU A 34 -31.06 -4.52 20.56
CA GLU A 34 -29.71 -4.13 20.98
C GLU A 34 -29.76 -3.11 22.12
N ILE A 35 -30.71 -2.17 22.06
CA ILE A 35 -30.90 -1.16 23.12
C ILE A 35 -31.41 -1.80 24.41
N ARG A 36 -32.35 -2.76 24.31
CA ARG A 36 -32.82 -3.51 25.49
C ARG A 36 -31.69 -4.29 26.15
N GLU A 37 -30.87 -4.97 25.35
CA GLU A 37 -29.70 -5.69 25.82
C GLU A 37 -28.73 -4.74 26.53
N PHE A 38 -28.37 -3.62 25.90
CA PHE A 38 -27.52 -2.59 26.49
C PHE A 38 -28.05 -2.06 27.84
N LEU A 39 -29.35 -1.76 27.93
CA LEU A 39 -29.97 -1.29 29.16
C LEU A 39 -29.99 -2.38 30.25
N SER A 40 -30.19 -3.64 29.88
CA SER A 40 -30.14 -4.78 30.82
C SER A 40 -28.75 -4.99 31.42
N LEU A 41 -27.70 -4.70 30.65
CA LEU A 41 -26.30 -4.77 31.10
C LEU A 41 -25.89 -3.57 31.96
N ASN A 42 -26.69 -2.51 31.99
CA ASN A 42 -26.40 -1.27 32.70
C ASN A 42 -27.53 -0.87 33.67
N PRO A 43 -27.80 -1.69 34.71
CA PRO A 43 -28.90 -1.47 35.65
C PRO A 43 -28.76 -0.18 36.49
N GLN A 44 -27.57 0.41 36.55
CA GLN A 44 -27.30 1.69 37.20
C GLN A 44 -27.97 2.90 36.51
N LEU A 45 -28.41 2.75 35.25
CA LEU A 45 -29.06 3.81 34.49
C LEU A 45 -30.51 3.99 34.96
N ASN A 46 -30.83 5.16 35.48
CA ASN A 46 -32.20 5.50 35.87
C ASN A 46 -33.06 5.88 34.65
N GLN A 47 -34.39 5.82 34.80
CA GLN A 47 -35.32 6.16 33.71
C GLN A 47 -35.17 7.61 33.21
N ALA A 48 -34.79 8.54 34.09
CA ALA A 48 -34.60 9.93 33.72
C ALA A 48 -33.42 10.11 32.74
N GLU A 49 -32.34 9.34 32.92
CA GLU A 49 -31.18 9.37 32.03
C GLU A 49 -31.49 8.70 30.68
N VAL A 50 -32.24 7.59 30.70
CA VAL A 50 -32.70 6.93 29.47
C VAL A 50 -33.57 7.89 28.65
N ASP A 51 -34.51 8.59 29.30
CA ASP A 51 -35.37 9.57 28.64
C ASP A 51 -34.58 10.80 28.13
N LYS A 52 -33.55 11.25 28.87
CA LYS A 52 -32.62 12.32 28.44
C LYS A 52 -31.78 11.90 27.23
N SER A 53 -31.38 10.63 27.20
CA SER A 53 -30.53 10.05 26.15
C SER A 53 -31.33 9.44 24.99
N LEU A 54 -32.65 9.63 24.95
CA LEU A 54 -33.52 9.04 23.92
C LEU A 54 -33.11 9.41 22.49
N ILE A 55 -32.60 10.63 22.30
CA ILE A 55 -32.09 11.09 20.99
C ILE A 55 -30.85 10.28 20.58
N LYS A 56 -29.91 10.05 21.51
CA LYS A 56 -28.71 9.23 21.27
C LYS A 56 -29.09 7.77 20.97
N LEU A 57 -30.04 7.23 21.72
CA LEU A 57 -30.55 5.87 21.49
C LEU A 57 -31.24 5.74 20.11
N TYR A 58 -32.01 6.75 19.69
CA TYR A 58 -32.60 6.81 18.35
C TYR A 58 -31.54 6.94 17.24
N GLU A 59 -30.52 7.76 17.45
CA GLU A 59 -29.36 7.88 16.56
C GLU A 59 -28.62 6.56 16.41
N TYR A 60 -28.37 5.84 17.52
CA TYR A 60 -27.76 4.52 17.50
C TYR A 60 -28.60 3.53 16.70
N LYS A 61 -29.92 3.49 16.92
CA LYS A 61 -30.85 2.58 16.24
C LYS A 61 -30.82 2.76 14.72
N THR A 62 -30.90 3.99 14.26
CA THR A 62 -31.08 4.32 12.83
C THR A 62 -29.83 4.07 11.99
N GLN A 63 -28.66 4.00 12.62
CA GLN A 63 -27.40 3.70 11.95
C GLN A 63 -27.17 2.19 11.75
N SER A 64 -26.32 1.86 10.78
CA SER A 64 -25.80 0.53 10.48
C SER A 64 -24.66 0.15 11.45
N LYS A 65 -24.70 -1.07 11.94
CA LYS A 65 -23.68 -1.65 12.81
C LYS A 65 -22.91 -2.69 12.03
N GLN A 66 -21.59 -2.61 12.07
CA GLN A 66 -20.71 -3.54 11.35
C GLN A 66 -21.03 -3.69 9.86
N CYS A 67 -21.58 -2.64 9.23
CA CYS A 67 -21.98 -2.64 7.82
C CYS A 67 -23.14 -3.59 7.48
N ASP A 68 -23.93 -4.04 8.44
CA ASP A 68 -25.13 -4.89 8.24
C ASP A 68 -26.14 -4.35 7.21
N LYS A 69 -26.17 -3.02 7.02
CA LYS A 69 -27.06 -2.30 6.10
C LYS A 69 -26.29 -1.55 5.01
N CYS A 70 -24.99 -1.80 4.85
CA CYS A 70 -24.14 -1.07 3.90
C CYS A 70 -23.40 -2.06 2.98
N GLU A 71 -23.65 -2.00 1.66
CA GLU A 71 -22.93 -2.85 0.70
C GLU A 71 -21.47 -2.41 0.49
N SER A 72 -21.19 -1.10 0.60
CA SER A 72 -19.84 -0.56 0.39
C SER A 72 -19.60 0.72 1.20
N LEU A 73 -18.36 1.19 1.24
CA LEU A 73 -18.01 2.46 1.88
C LEU A 73 -18.72 3.66 1.20
N GLY A 74 -18.89 3.62 -0.13
CA GLY A 74 -19.55 4.68 -0.90
C GLY A 74 -21.07 4.76 -0.69
N GLN A 75 -21.67 3.69 -0.18
CA GLN A 75 -23.10 3.61 0.18
C GLN A 75 -23.32 3.59 1.70
N CYS A 76 -22.35 4.08 2.49
CA CYS A 76 -22.48 4.10 3.93
C CYS A 76 -23.62 5.04 4.36
N ILE A 77 -24.62 4.49 5.04
CA ILE A 77 -25.79 5.24 5.53
C ILE A 77 -25.54 5.95 6.87
N ASN A 78 -24.40 5.69 7.51
CA ASN A 78 -24.08 6.24 8.82
C ASN A 78 -23.74 7.72 8.74
N MET A 79 -24.01 8.45 9.82
CA MET A 79 -23.72 9.88 9.89
C MET A 79 -22.23 10.15 9.71
N LEU A 80 -21.40 9.32 10.34
CA LEU A 80 -19.96 9.31 10.13
C LEU A 80 -19.59 8.16 9.18
N GLN A 81 -19.35 8.51 7.91
CA GLN A 81 -19.05 7.53 6.86
C GLN A 81 -17.82 6.68 7.22
N GLY A 82 -17.98 5.36 7.18
CA GLY A 82 -16.92 4.41 7.52
C GLY A 82 -16.77 4.10 9.02
N TYR A 83 -17.70 4.56 9.85
CA TYR A 83 -17.71 4.29 11.29
C TYR A 83 -19.06 3.72 11.73
N SER A 84 -19.04 2.83 12.72
CA SER A 84 -20.23 2.30 13.37
C SER A 84 -20.36 2.88 14.78
N PRO A 85 -21.57 3.27 15.21
CA PRO A 85 -21.80 3.75 16.57
C PRO A 85 -21.81 2.59 17.56
N ILE A 86 -21.36 2.85 18.78
CA ILE A 86 -21.33 1.93 19.91
C ILE A 86 -21.87 2.68 21.13
N LEU A 87 -22.86 2.11 21.81
CA LEU A 87 -23.36 2.65 23.07
C LEU A 87 -22.36 2.36 24.20
N ARG A 88 -22.03 3.38 24.98
CA ARG A 88 -21.30 3.26 26.24
C ARG A 88 -22.08 3.89 27.38
N ALA A 89 -21.94 3.31 28.56
CA ALA A 89 -22.49 3.85 29.79
C ALA A 89 -21.34 4.14 30.75
N ASP A 90 -20.95 5.42 30.86
CA ASP A 90 -19.87 5.88 31.72
C ASP A 90 -20.46 6.83 32.78
N ASN A 91 -20.11 6.62 34.06
CA ASN A 91 -20.59 7.45 35.19
C ASN A 91 -22.11 7.63 35.29
N GLY A 92 -22.89 6.68 34.76
CA GLY A 92 -24.35 6.76 34.76
C GLY A 92 -24.94 7.64 33.66
N GLU A 93 -24.16 8.06 32.65
CA GLU A 93 -24.64 8.70 31.43
C GLU A 93 -24.47 7.77 30.21
N ILE A 94 -25.35 7.91 29.22
CA ILE A 94 -25.28 7.14 27.96
C ILE A 94 -24.60 7.99 26.89
N ASP A 95 -23.57 7.46 26.26
CA ASP A 95 -22.84 8.08 25.16
C ASP A 95 -22.73 7.17 23.93
N ILE A 96 -22.46 7.79 22.78
CA ILE A 96 -22.17 7.09 21.53
C ILE A 96 -20.70 7.32 21.21
N VAL A 97 -19.95 6.23 21.07
CA VAL A 97 -18.58 6.24 20.57
C VAL A 97 -18.58 5.64 19.17
N TYR A 98 -17.70 6.15 18.30
CA TYR A 98 -17.60 5.70 16.92
C TYR A 98 -16.32 4.89 16.71
N GLU A 99 -16.45 3.72 16.11
CA GLU A 99 -15.32 2.87 15.73
C GLU A 99 -15.33 2.57 14.23
N LYS A 100 -14.15 2.31 13.65
CA LYS A 100 -14.03 1.99 12.22
C LYS A 100 -14.86 0.74 11.90
N CYS A 101 -15.77 0.87 10.94
CA CYS A 101 -16.60 -0.25 10.48
C CYS A 101 -15.80 -1.23 9.61
N HIS A 102 -16.40 -2.39 9.31
CA HIS A 102 -15.75 -3.44 8.51
C HIS A 102 -15.31 -2.91 7.14
N ASN A 103 -16.21 -2.29 6.38
CA ASN A 103 -15.91 -1.78 5.04
C ASN A 103 -14.78 -0.74 5.03
N ARG A 104 -14.68 0.10 6.06
CA ARG A 104 -13.58 1.07 6.19
C ARG A 104 -12.25 0.38 6.46
N LYS A 105 -12.22 -0.60 7.35
CA LYS A 105 -11.02 -1.41 7.64
C LYS A 105 -10.57 -2.17 6.39
N THR A 106 -11.50 -2.77 5.65
CA THR A 106 -11.21 -3.49 4.40
C THR A 106 -10.66 -2.55 3.33
N PHE A 107 -11.31 -1.41 3.10
CA PHE A 107 -10.84 -0.40 2.15
C PHE A 107 -9.44 0.14 2.50
N GLU A 108 -9.17 0.43 3.78
CA GLU A 108 -7.83 0.87 4.22
C GLU A 108 -6.78 -0.21 3.99
N LYS A 109 -7.08 -1.47 4.31
CA LYS A 109 -6.18 -2.62 4.04
C LYS A 109 -5.91 -2.80 2.54
N GLU A 110 -6.94 -2.72 1.70
CA GLU A 110 -6.78 -2.81 0.24
C GLU A 110 -5.93 -1.66 -0.29
N LYS A 111 -6.13 -0.44 0.22
CA LYS A 111 -5.33 0.72 -0.17
C LYS A 111 -3.88 0.59 0.29
N GLU A 112 -3.65 0.11 1.50
CA GLU A 112 -2.31 -0.20 2.00
C GLU A 112 -1.64 -1.24 1.11
N GLN A 113 -2.32 -2.36 0.80
CA GLN A 113 -1.82 -3.39 -0.12
C GLN A 113 -1.54 -2.86 -1.53
N GLN A 114 -2.38 -1.95 -2.05
CA GLN A 114 -2.13 -1.31 -3.35
C GLN A 114 -0.92 -0.40 -3.30
N ASN A 115 -0.68 0.30 -2.19
CA ASN A 115 0.48 1.16 -2.00
C ASN A 115 1.78 0.37 -1.75
N LEU A 116 1.69 -0.93 -1.45
CA LEU A 116 2.87 -1.79 -1.32
C LEU A 116 3.60 -1.94 -2.66
N ILE A 117 2.93 -1.83 -3.81
CA ILE A 117 3.62 -1.81 -5.10
C ILE A 117 3.49 -0.44 -5.73
N GLN A 118 4.61 0.21 -5.91
CA GLN A 118 4.70 1.42 -6.71
C GLN A 118 5.49 1.14 -7.98
N SER A 119 5.11 1.82 -9.06
CA SER A 119 5.79 1.71 -10.34
C SER A 119 6.03 3.08 -10.93
N LEU A 120 7.24 3.34 -11.40
CA LEU A 120 7.63 4.57 -12.06
C LEU A 120 7.98 4.28 -13.52
N TYR A 121 7.30 4.98 -14.43
CA TYR A 121 7.46 4.85 -15.90
C TYR A 121 7.16 3.45 -16.46
N MET A 122 6.37 2.64 -15.76
CA MET A 122 5.94 1.33 -16.21
C MET A 122 4.41 1.25 -16.34
N PRO A 123 3.89 0.56 -17.37
CA PRO A 123 2.48 0.22 -17.45
C PRO A 123 2.04 -0.60 -16.23
N LYS A 124 0.88 -0.25 -15.64
CA LYS A 124 0.29 -0.99 -14.52
C LYS A 124 -0.01 -2.46 -14.83
N GLU A 125 -0.11 -2.82 -16.11
CA GLU A 125 -0.33 -4.19 -16.56
C GLU A 125 0.81 -5.14 -16.17
N ILE A 126 2.06 -4.64 -16.10
CA ILE A 126 3.21 -5.44 -15.64
C ILE A 126 3.04 -5.86 -14.18
N LEU A 127 2.32 -5.06 -13.38
CA LEU A 127 2.02 -5.36 -11.98
C LEU A 127 0.91 -6.42 -11.80
N ARG A 128 0.28 -6.85 -12.89
CA ARG A 128 -0.68 -7.97 -12.90
C ARG A 128 -0.01 -9.31 -13.19
N ALA A 129 1.30 -9.32 -13.45
CA ALA A 129 2.02 -10.56 -13.62
C ALA A 129 1.87 -11.44 -12.37
N SER A 130 1.69 -12.74 -12.58
CA SER A 130 1.59 -13.74 -11.52
C SER A 130 2.73 -14.74 -11.68
N ILE A 131 3.20 -15.27 -10.56
CA ILE A 131 4.19 -16.35 -10.57
C ILE A 131 3.56 -17.63 -11.14
N ASP A 132 2.26 -17.85 -10.86
CA ASP A 132 1.51 -19.03 -11.32
C ASP A 132 1.33 -19.07 -12.85
N ASP A 133 1.35 -17.90 -13.49
CA ASP A 133 1.19 -17.75 -14.94
C ASP A 133 2.53 -17.85 -15.70
N ILE A 134 3.66 -18.06 -15.00
CA ILE A 134 4.96 -18.20 -15.64
C ILE A 134 5.07 -19.61 -16.25
N ASP A 135 5.10 -19.72 -17.58
CA ASP A 135 5.37 -21.03 -18.20
C ASP A 135 6.66 -21.66 -17.64
N HIS A 136 6.53 -22.88 -17.14
CA HIS A 136 7.63 -23.74 -16.70
C HIS A 136 8.40 -24.30 -17.90
N ASP A 137 9.02 -23.42 -18.67
CA ASP A 137 10.04 -23.81 -19.65
C ASP A 137 11.37 -24.03 -18.93
N SER A 138 12.00 -25.18 -19.22
CA SER A 138 13.36 -25.54 -18.79
C SER A 138 14.39 -24.40 -18.86
N GLN A 139 14.25 -23.50 -19.84
CA GLN A 139 15.21 -22.41 -20.07
C GLN A 139 15.10 -21.25 -19.07
N ARG A 140 13.96 -21.11 -18.37
CA ARG A 140 13.73 -20.10 -17.31
C ARG A 140 13.71 -20.71 -15.91
N GLY A 141 13.89 -22.04 -15.82
CA GLY A 141 13.78 -22.77 -14.57
C GLY A 141 14.66 -22.20 -13.46
N GLU A 142 15.89 -21.81 -13.78
CA GLU A 142 16.80 -21.23 -12.79
C GLU A 142 16.32 -19.88 -12.26
N GLY A 143 15.87 -18.98 -13.14
CA GLY A 143 15.34 -17.68 -12.71
C GLY A 143 14.10 -17.80 -11.83
N ILE A 144 13.17 -18.68 -12.21
CA ILE A 144 11.96 -18.96 -11.41
C ILE A 144 12.34 -19.57 -10.07
N ARG A 145 13.26 -20.53 -10.05
CA ARG A 145 13.74 -21.18 -8.84
C ARG A 145 14.32 -20.17 -7.86
N GLN A 146 15.16 -19.24 -8.34
CA GLN A 146 15.75 -18.20 -7.50
C GLN A 146 14.71 -17.23 -6.94
N LEU A 147 13.67 -16.88 -7.70
CA LEU A 147 12.54 -16.08 -7.19
C LEU A 147 11.77 -16.80 -6.08
N LEU A 148 11.46 -18.09 -6.29
CA LEU A 148 10.74 -18.89 -5.29
C LEU A 148 11.57 -19.04 -4.01
N LEU A 149 12.88 -19.22 -4.13
CA LEU A 149 13.78 -19.25 -2.96
C LEU A 149 13.81 -17.91 -2.23
N PHE A 150 13.85 -16.79 -2.95
CA PHE A 150 13.78 -15.46 -2.34
C PHE A 150 12.47 -15.25 -1.57
N LEU A 151 11.34 -15.65 -2.14
CA LEU A 151 10.03 -15.55 -1.50
C LEU A 151 9.92 -16.47 -0.27
N ASP A 152 10.40 -17.70 -0.37
CA ASP A 152 10.40 -18.64 0.74
C ASP A 152 11.20 -18.09 1.93
N GLN A 153 12.37 -17.50 1.68
CA GLN A 153 13.16 -16.84 2.71
C GLN A 153 12.44 -15.62 3.31
N THR A 154 11.73 -14.85 2.48
CA THR A 154 10.97 -13.66 2.88
C THR A 154 9.87 -13.98 3.91
N ASN A 155 9.41 -15.23 4.03
CA ASN A 155 8.52 -15.66 5.12
C ASN A 155 9.13 -15.46 6.51
N PHE A 156 10.45 -15.57 6.64
CA PHE A 156 11.17 -15.45 7.90
C PHE A 156 11.87 -14.11 8.02
N GLU A 157 12.65 -13.74 7.00
CA GLU A 157 13.45 -12.52 6.96
C GLU A 157 13.66 -12.09 5.50
N LEU A 158 13.70 -10.77 5.26
CA LEU A 158 13.95 -10.25 3.92
C LEU A 158 15.40 -10.57 3.50
N PRO A 159 15.64 -11.28 2.39
CA PRO A 159 16.99 -11.59 1.97
C PRO A 159 17.79 -10.33 1.63
N ALA A 160 19.07 -10.31 1.99
CA ALA A 160 19.95 -9.16 1.75
C ALA A 160 20.26 -8.92 0.26
N LYS A 161 20.10 -9.95 -0.59
CA LYS A 161 20.39 -9.88 -2.03
C LYS A 161 19.15 -10.18 -2.85
N GLY A 162 18.90 -9.34 -3.85
CA GLY A 162 17.97 -9.61 -4.93
C GLY A 162 18.65 -10.36 -6.08
N ILE A 163 18.10 -10.22 -7.28
CA ILE A 163 18.59 -10.92 -8.48
C ILE A 163 18.85 -9.93 -9.61
N TYR A 164 20.01 -10.08 -10.26
CA TYR A 164 20.33 -9.42 -11.51
C TYR A 164 20.00 -10.37 -12.66
N PHE A 165 18.85 -10.14 -13.30
CA PHE A 165 18.42 -10.91 -14.46
C PHE A 165 18.99 -10.33 -15.74
N HIS A 166 19.73 -11.12 -16.50
CA HIS A 166 20.19 -10.71 -17.82
C HIS A 166 19.89 -11.73 -18.90
N GLY A 167 19.87 -11.27 -20.15
CA GLY A 167 19.65 -12.14 -21.31
C GLY A 167 19.05 -11.38 -22.48
N PRO A 168 18.72 -12.08 -23.59
CA PRO A 168 18.20 -11.46 -24.80
C PRO A 168 16.87 -10.71 -24.61
N PHE A 169 16.49 -9.93 -25.62
CA PHE A 169 15.20 -9.25 -25.65
C PHE A 169 14.04 -10.26 -25.62
N GLY A 170 12.97 -9.91 -24.89
CA GLY A 170 11.72 -10.66 -24.93
C GLY A 170 11.70 -12.01 -24.21
N VAL A 171 12.76 -12.37 -23.45
CA VAL A 171 12.81 -13.61 -22.65
C VAL A 171 11.97 -13.54 -21.34
N GLY A 172 11.37 -12.39 -21.03
CA GLY A 172 10.44 -12.22 -19.91
C GLY A 172 11.05 -11.67 -18.62
N LYS A 173 12.24 -11.04 -18.66
CA LYS A 173 12.91 -10.47 -17.47
C LYS A 173 12.02 -9.50 -16.68
N THR A 174 11.41 -8.53 -17.37
CA THR A 174 10.48 -7.56 -16.77
C THR A 174 9.23 -8.22 -16.19
N TYR A 175 8.75 -9.30 -16.82
CA TYR A 175 7.60 -10.06 -16.31
C TYR A 175 7.94 -10.74 -14.98
N LEU A 176 9.14 -11.32 -14.86
CA LEU A 176 9.59 -11.98 -13.64
C LEU A 176 9.67 -11.04 -12.45
N ILE A 177 10.23 -9.84 -12.60
CA ILE A 177 10.25 -8.85 -11.52
C ILE A 177 8.84 -8.31 -11.21
N GLY A 178 7.97 -8.17 -12.20
CA GLY A 178 6.56 -7.81 -11.99
C GLY A 178 5.79 -8.86 -11.20
N ALA A 179 5.99 -10.14 -11.52
CA ALA A 179 5.39 -11.27 -10.81
C ALA A 179 5.89 -11.34 -9.36
N LEU A 180 7.19 -11.13 -9.14
CA LEU A 180 7.77 -11.04 -7.81
C LEU A 180 7.14 -9.89 -7.00
N ALA A 181 7.04 -8.70 -7.59
CA ALA A 181 6.45 -7.54 -6.93
C ALA A 181 5.02 -7.85 -6.48
N ASN A 182 4.24 -8.52 -7.34
CA ASN A 182 2.88 -8.92 -7.02
C ASN A 182 2.83 -9.91 -5.85
N ALA A 183 3.69 -10.94 -5.88
CA ALA A 183 3.79 -11.92 -4.80
C ALA A 183 4.19 -11.28 -3.46
N LEU A 184 5.08 -10.28 -3.45
CA LEU A 184 5.54 -9.60 -2.22
C LEU A 184 4.42 -8.90 -1.43
N LYS A 185 3.27 -8.61 -2.03
CA LYS A 185 2.09 -8.09 -1.33
C LYS A 185 1.60 -9.04 -0.25
N ASP A 186 1.62 -10.34 -0.53
CA ASP A 186 1.16 -11.38 0.39
C ASP A 186 2.09 -11.50 1.61
N TYR A 187 3.33 -11.02 1.47
CA TYR A 187 4.34 -10.95 2.52
C TYR A 187 4.39 -9.58 3.21
N HIS A 188 3.46 -8.68 2.88
CA HIS A 188 3.42 -7.30 3.37
C HIS A 188 4.73 -6.53 3.16
N LYS A 189 5.43 -6.79 2.05
CA LYS A 189 6.67 -6.08 1.68
C LYS A 189 6.38 -5.05 0.60
N SER A 190 6.88 -3.84 0.81
CA SER A 190 6.84 -2.78 -0.18
C SER A 190 7.85 -3.06 -1.30
N SER A 191 7.44 -2.79 -2.54
CA SER A 191 8.30 -2.87 -3.70
C SER A 191 8.11 -1.68 -4.62
N MET A 192 9.22 -1.26 -5.23
CA MET A 192 9.25 -0.17 -6.19
C MET A 192 9.87 -0.65 -7.50
N LEU A 193 9.09 -0.61 -8.58
CA LEU A 193 9.56 -0.92 -9.93
C LEU A 193 9.86 0.36 -10.70
N ILE A 194 11.04 0.46 -11.30
CA ILE A 194 11.47 1.65 -12.03
C ILE A 194 11.96 1.23 -13.41
N TYR A 195 11.39 1.82 -14.46
CA TYR A 195 11.96 1.72 -15.80
C TYR A 195 13.12 2.73 -15.94
N MET A 196 14.35 2.21 -15.95
CA MET A 196 15.58 3.01 -15.87
C MET A 196 15.73 4.04 -16.99
N PRO A 197 15.45 3.72 -18.27
CA PRO A 197 15.64 4.67 -19.37
C PRO A 197 14.84 5.98 -19.21
N GLU A 198 13.59 5.92 -18.77
CA GLU A 198 12.79 7.13 -18.52
C GLU A 198 13.22 7.85 -17.25
N PHE A 199 13.56 7.11 -16.20
CA PHE A 199 14.04 7.73 -14.97
C PHE A 199 15.32 8.54 -15.19
N VAL A 200 16.28 8.01 -15.96
CA VAL A 200 17.51 8.75 -16.32
C VAL A 200 17.20 10.00 -17.15
N ARG A 201 16.19 9.94 -18.03
CA ARG A 201 15.72 11.10 -18.81
C ARG A 201 15.15 12.19 -17.90
N GLU A 202 14.27 11.84 -16.96
CA GLU A 202 13.71 12.78 -15.98
C GLU A 202 14.80 13.44 -15.14
N MET A 203 15.75 12.64 -14.63
CA MET A 203 16.79 13.13 -13.75
C MET A 203 17.72 14.15 -14.43
N LYS A 204 17.91 14.03 -15.75
CA LYS A 204 18.66 15.02 -16.54
C LYS A 204 17.90 16.34 -16.70
N SER A 205 16.57 16.32 -16.78
CA SER A 205 15.77 17.54 -16.94
C SER A 205 15.54 18.31 -15.64
N SER A 206 15.59 17.63 -14.50
CA SER A 206 14.98 18.13 -13.25
C SER A 206 15.98 18.44 -12.11
N ILE A 207 17.26 18.66 -12.42
CA ILE A 207 18.41 18.78 -11.48
C ILE A 207 18.21 19.76 -10.28
N LYS A 208 17.17 20.61 -10.25
CA LYS A 208 16.92 21.62 -9.20
C LYS A 208 15.64 21.43 -8.38
N ASP A 209 14.96 20.29 -8.47
CA ASP A 209 13.67 20.09 -7.80
C ASP A 209 13.81 19.27 -6.50
N ASP A 210 13.23 19.76 -5.40
CA ASP A 210 13.18 19.07 -4.11
C ASP A 210 12.42 17.73 -4.19
N SER A 211 11.49 17.61 -5.15
CA SER A 211 10.74 16.37 -5.41
C SER A 211 11.63 15.18 -5.75
N ILE A 212 12.82 15.42 -6.31
CA ILE A 212 13.80 14.36 -6.62
C ILE A 212 14.36 13.73 -5.36
N ASN A 213 14.67 14.55 -4.35
CA ASN A 213 15.26 14.06 -3.11
C ASN A 213 14.29 13.13 -2.38
N GLU A 214 12.99 13.45 -2.41
CA GLU A 214 11.94 12.59 -1.88
C GLU A 214 11.87 11.24 -2.61
N LYS A 215 11.92 11.25 -3.95
CA LYS A 215 11.97 10.02 -4.76
C LYS A 215 13.19 9.16 -4.43
N ILE A 216 14.37 9.76 -4.38
CA ILE A 216 15.62 9.06 -4.04
C ILE A 216 15.54 8.46 -2.63
N ASN A 217 15.02 9.21 -1.66
CA ASN A 217 14.80 8.71 -0.31
C ASN A 217 13.83 7.53 -0.31
N TYR A 218 12.75 7.58 -1.09
CA TYR A 218 11.85 6.45 -1.23
C TYR A 218 12.55 5.21 -1.82
N PHE A 219 13.39 5.36 -2.86
CA PHE A 219 14.13 4.25 -3.47
C PHE A 219 15.17 3.64 -2.52
N LYS A 220 15.74 4.45 -1.63
CA LYS A 220 16.65 3.98 -0.58
C LYS A 220 15.92 3.11 0.44
N ASN A 221 14.71 3.51 0.87
CA ASN A 221 14.03 2.94 2.04
C ASN A 221 12.98 1.86 1.73
N THR A 222 12.51 1.69 0.48
CA THR A 222 11.57 0.61 0.15
C THR A 222 12.18 -0.77 0.44
N ASP A 223 11.37 -1.76 0.83
CA ASP A 223 11.88 -3.09 1.18
C ASP A 223 12.58 -3.72 -0.03
N VAL A 224 11.93 -3.71 -1.20
CA VAL A 224 12.50 -4.29 -2.44
C VAL A 224 12.50 -3.28 -3.57
N LEU A 225 13.69 -2.90 -4.05
CA LEU A 225 13.86 -2.04 -5.22
C LEU A 225 14.06 -2.89 -6.46
N MET A 226 13.36 -2.57 -7.56
CA MET A 226 13.48 -3.27 -8.83
C MET A 226 13.76 -2.28 -9.96
N LEU A 227 14.92 -2.42 -10.60
CA LEU A 227 15.40 -1.55 -11.67
C LEU A 227 15.33 -2.29 -13.00
N ASP A 228 14.39 -1.91 -13.85
CA ASP A 228 14.15 -2.55 -15.13
C ASP A 228 14.95 -1.90 -16.26
N ASP A 229 15.52 -2.74 -17.11
CA ASP A 229 16.26 -2.43 -18.34
C ASP A 229 17.47 -1.51 -18.10
N ILE A 230 18.26 -1.81 -17.06
CA ILE A 230 19.49 -1.08 -16.76
C ILE A 230 20.53 -1.32 -17.87
N GLY A 231 21.14 -0.24 -18.35
CA GLY A 231 22.12 -0.24 -19.43
C GLY A 231 21.54 0.09 -20.82
N ALA A 232 20.22 0.20 -20.97
CA ALA A 232 19.59 0.65 -22.22
C ALA A 232 19.63 2.19 -22.40
N GLU A 233 19.99 2.93 -21.35
CA GLU A 233 20.08 4.38 -21.32
C GLU A 233 21.46 4.93 -21.75
N THR A 234 21.47 6.16 -22.27
CA THR A 234 22.72 6.92 -22.41
C THR A 234 23.15 7.42 -21.03
N GLN A 235 24.04 6.69 -20.36
CA GLN A 235 24.50 7.01 -19.01
C GLN A 235 25.13 8.41 -18.96
N SER A 236 24.61 9.30 -18.12
CA SER A 236 25.42 10.44 -17.67
C SER A 236 26.26 9.99 -16.48
N ALA A 237 27.55 10.31 -16.48
CA ALA A 237 28.45 10.00 -15.36
C ALA A 237 27.89 10.51 -14.01
N TRP A 238 27.20 11.66 -14.04
CA TRP A 238 26.48 12.22 -12.89
C TRP A 238 25.39 11.27 -12.34
N PHE A 239 24.50 10.76 -13.20
CA PHE A 239 23.43 9.86 -12.74
C PHE A 239 24.01 8.57 -12.16
N ARG A 240 24.99 7.99 -12.86
CA ARG A 240 25.70 6.78 -12.40
C ARG A 240 26.31 6.98 -11.02
N ASP A 241 27.09 8.04 -10.84
CA ASP A 241 27.92 8.20 -9.64
C ASP A 241 27.12 8.76 -8.45
N GLU A 242 26.28 9.77 -8.69
CA GLU A 242 25.59 10.51 -7.61
C GLU A 242 24.23 9.92 -7.27
N ILE A 243 23.47 9.44 -8.26
CA ILE A 243 22.11 8.95 -8.05
C ILE A 243 22.12 7.44 -7.82
N LEU A 244 22.49 6.66 -8.84
CA LEU A 244 22.52 5.20 -8.74
C LEU A 244 23.54 4.75 -7.68
N GLY A 245 24.73 5.35 -7.67
CA GLY A 245 25.76 5.07 -6.69
C GLY A 245 25.32 5.30 -5.24
N SER A 246 24.58 6.39 -4.97
CA SER A 246 24.12 6.69 -3.60
C SER A 246 22.97 5.78 -3.15
N ILE A 247 22.07 5.40 -4.06
CA ILE A 247 20.99 4.44 -3.77
C ILE A 247 21.58 3.07 -3.43
N LEU A 248 22.46 2.55 -4.29
CA LEU A 248 23.07 1.24 -4.08
C LEU A 248 23.94 1.20 -2.82
N GLN A 249 24.68 2.26 -2.53
CA GLN A 249 25.49 2.37 -1.31
C GLN A 249 24.63 2.24 -0.06
N TYR A 250 23.51 2.97 0.01
CA TYR A 250 22.60 2.92 1.16
C TYR A 250 22.01 1.52 1.32
N ARG A 251 21.46 0.96 0.23
CA ARG A 251 20.81 -0.36 0.27
C ARG A 251 21.76 -1.48 0.65
N MET A 252 23.03 -1.40 0.22
CA MET A 252 24.08 -2.31 0.65
C MET A 252 24.34 -2.22 2.16
N MET A 253 24.35 -1.02 2.75
CA MET A 253 24.59 -0.83 4.18
C MET A 253 23.41 -1.32 5.04
N GLU A 254 22.19 -1.13 4.55
CA GLU A 254 20.96 -1.55 5.22
C GLU A 254 20.52 -2.97 4.86
N ASN A 255 21.31 -3.72 4.09
CA ASN A 255 20.98 -5.07 3.60
C ASN A 255 19.61 -5.15 2.88
N LEU A 256 19.29 -4.15 2.07
CA LEU A 256 18.03 -4.09 1.33
C LEU A 256 18.23 -4.63 -0.11
N PRO A 257 17.51 -5.68 -0.52
CA PRO A 257 17.73 -6.35 -1.80
C PRO A 257 17.38 -5.45 -2.98
N VAL A 258 18.11 -5.59 -4.08
CA VAL A 258 17.80 -4.92 -5.35
C VAL A 258 17.71 -5.95 -6.46
N PHE A 259 16.63 -5.87 -7.22
CA PHE A 259 16.44 -6.62 -8.44
C PHE A 259 16.79 -5.75 -9.65
N PHE A 260 17.40 -6.36 -10.65
CA PHE A 260 17.73 -5.69 -11.89
C PHE A 260 17.28 -6.55 -13.06
N THR A 261 16.93 -5.89 -14.16
CA THR A 261 16.87 -6.56 -15.47
C THR A 261 17.78 -5.84 -16.45
N SER A 262 18.50 -6.58 -17.29
CA SER A 262 19.35 -6.00 -18.33
C SER A 262 19.42 -6.89 -19.56
N ASN A 263 19.78 -6.30 -20.70
CA ASN A 263 20.19 -7.05 -21.88
C ASN A 263 21.69 -7.41 -21.86
N TYR A 264 22.43 -6.89 -20.88
CA TYR A 264 23.86 -7.10 -20.69
C TYR A 264 24.12 -7.96 -19.46
N SER A 265 25.15 -8.81 -19.52
CA SER A 265 25.77 -9.36 -18.31
C SER A 265 26.45 -8.24 -17.49
N LEU A 266 26.83 -8.52 -16.25
CA LEU A 266 27.53 -7.52 -15.42
C LEU A 266 28.83 -7.01 -16.06
N ASP A 267 29.60 -7.89 -16.70
CA ASP A 267 30.85 -7.53 -17.38
C ASP A 267 30.56 -6.61 -18.58
N GLN A 268 29.57 -6.96 -19.40
CA GLN A 268 29.14 -6.12 -20.52
C GLN A 268 28.58 -4.77 -20.04
N LEU A 269 27.83 -4.77 -18.93
CA LEU A 269 27.30 -3.54 -18.34
C LEU A 269 28.45 -2.65 -17.84
N GLU A 270 29.51 -3.21 -17.26
CA GLU A 270 30.70 -2.46 -16.85
C GLU A 270 31.32 -1.71 -18.03
N GLU A 271 31.54 -2.42 -19.14
CA GLU A 271 32.08 -1.84 -20.37
C GLU A 271 31.20 -0.70 -20.89
N GLN A 272 29.88 -0.92 -20.95
CA GLN A 272 28.94 0.12 -21.39
C GLN A 272 28.95 1.34 -20.46
N MET A 273 29.02 1.14 -19.14
CA MET A 273 29.03 2.22 -18.15
C MET A 273 30.36 2.97 -18.09
N ALA A 274 31.45 2.39 -18.59
CA ALA A 274 32.76 3.02 -18.67
C ALA A 274 32.89 3.99 -19.86
N ILE A 275 32.07 3.82 -20.91
CA ILE A 275 32.10 4.68 -22.09
C ILE A 275 31.59 6.08 -21.74
N THR A 276 32.41 7.09 -22.02
CA THR A 276 32.00 8.49 -21.87
C THR A 276 31.71 9.14 -23.22
N ASN A 277 30.79 10.12 -23.23
CA ASN A 277 30.45 10.90 -24.42
C ASN A 277 31.63 11.71 -25.00
N ARG A 278 32.78 11.77 -24.31
CA ARG A 278 33.97 12.54 -24.73
C ARG A 278 35.13 11.64 -25.18
N GLY A 279 34.92 10.33 -25.36
CA GLY A 279 35.96 9.40 -25.81
C GLY A 279 36.99 9.01 -24.74
N GLY A 280 36.75 9.36 -23.47
CA GLY A 280 37.49 8.85 -22.32
C GLY A 280 36.85 7.58 -21.76
N SER A 281 37.61 6.83 -20.95
CA SER A 281 37.13 5.63 -20.24
C SER A 281 37.16 5.87 -18.73
N GLU A 282 36.03 5.64 -18.06
CA GLU A 282 35.89 5.74 -16.60
C GLU A 282 35.75 4.35 -15.94
N THR A 283 36.58 3.39 -16.36
CA THR A 283 36.56 1.98 -15.89
C THR A 283 36.49 1.85 -14.38
N VAL A 284 37.34 2.56 -13.63
CA VAL A 284 37.38 2.48 -12.16
C VAL A 284 36.05 2.90 -11.53
N LYS A 285 35.36 3.89 -12.10
CA LYS A 285 34.07 4.35 -11.56
C LYS A 285 32.95 3.40 -11.95
N ALA A 286 32.95 2.90 -13.19
CA ALA A 286 32.01 1.87 -13.63
C ALA A 286 32.12 0.61 -12.76
N GLY A 287 33.33 0.09 -12.56
CA GLY A 287 33.59 -1.08 -11.71
C GLY A 287 33.11 -0.90 -10.28
N ARG A 288 33.22 0.31 -9.69
CA ARG A 288 32.65 0.58 -8.34
C ARG A 288 31.14 0.40 -8.28
N ILE A 289 30.42 0.75 -9.34
CA ILE A 289 28.97 0.55 -9.39
C ILE A 289 28.64 -0.93 -9.58
N ILE A 290 29.36 -1.62 -10.46
CA ILE A 290 29.18 -3.06 -10.67
C ILE A 290 29.44 -3.85 -9.40
N GLU A 291 30.50 -3.51 -8.65
CA GLU A 291 30.77 -4.14 -7.36
C GLU A 291 29.62 -3.91 -6.36
N ARG A 292 29.01 -2.72 -6.34
CA ARG A 292 27.82 -2.48 -5.52
C ARG A 292 26.62 -3.32 -5.98
N ILE A 293 26.40 -3.45 -7.29
CA ILE A 293 25.33 -4.31 -7.86
C ILE A 293 25.54 -5.77 -7.40
N LYS A 294 26.77 -6.28 -7.44
CA LYS A 294 27.12 -7.64 -6.95
C LYS A 294 26.92 -7.82 -5.44
N GLN A 295 27.01 -6.75 -4.65
CA GLN A 295 26.73 -6.81 -3.21
C GLN A 295 25.24 -6.89 -2.91
N VAL A 296 24.38 -6.22 -3.68
CA VAL A 296 22.91 -6.19 -3.43
C VAL A 296 22.12 -7.20 -4.26
N SER A 297 22.78 -7.93 -5.17
CA SER A 297 22.12 -8.89 -6.06
C SER A 297 23.03 -10.07 -6.43
N SER A 298 22.41 -11.16 -6.92
CA SER A 298 23.10 -12.30 -7.52
C SER A 298 22.75 -12.41 -9.01
N GLU A 299 23.75 -12.66 -9.86
CA GLU A 299 23.57 -12.71 -11.32
C GLU A 299 22.91 -14.02 -11.76
N VAL A 300 21.88 -13.91 -12.61
CA VAL A 300 21.15 -15.04 -13.19
C VAL A 300 20.90 -14.77 -14.67
N GLU A 301 21.42 -15.65 -15.52
CA GLU A 301 21.16 -15.61 -16.96
C GLU A 301 19.79 -16.24 -17.27
N LEU A 302 18.98 -15.52 -18.04
CA LEU A 302 17.71 -15.97 -18.57
C LEU A 302 17.84 -16.26 -20.06
N ARG A 303 17.57 -17.51 -20.42
CA ARG A 303 17.50 -17.97 -21.81
C ARG A 303 16.05 -18.25 -22.17
N GLY A 304 15.72 -18.13 -23.45
CA GLY A 304 14.35 -18.27 -23.90
C GLY A 304 14.14 -17.81 -25.34
N LYS A 305 13.02 -18.23 -25.92
CA LYS A 305 12.49 -17.60 -27.13
C LYS A 305 11.98 -16.19 -26.80
N ASN A 306 12.02 -15.29 -27.77
CA ASN A 306 11.33 -14.02 -27.70
C ASN A 306 9.81 -14.28 -27.64
N ARG A 307 9.12 -13.65 -26.68
CA ARG A 307 7.68 -13.80 -26.44
C ARG A 307 6.88 -12.54 -26.78
N ARG A 308 7.51 -11.59 -27.47
CA ARG A 308 6.86 -10.41 -28.03
C ARG A 308 6.41 -10.61 -29.49
N ASP A 309 6.78 -11.74 -30.07
CA ASP A 309 6.46 -12.15 -31.44
C ASP A 309 5.21 -13.04 -31.50
#